data_AF-A0A7V1LK14-F1
#
_entry.id   AF-A0A7V1LK14-F1
#
_cell.length_a   1.000
_cell.length_b   1.000
_cell.length_c   1.000
_cell.angle_alpha   90.00
_cell.angle_beta   90.00
_cell.angle_gamma   90.00
#
_symmetry.space_group_name_H-M   'P 1'
#
loop_
_entity.id
_entity.type
_entity.pdbx_description
1 polymer ?
#
loop_
_entity_poly.entity_id
_entity_poly.type
_entity_poly.pdbx_seq_one_letter_code
_entity_poly.pdbx_strand_id
1 'polypeptide(L)' 'MIEKIQQFLENVQKEMAKVTWPTKEELLNSSIIVVVVSIMFTLYIFFADFIISHLVEFLY' A
#
# COMPACT_ATOMS: atom_id res chain seq x y z
N MET A 1 14.65 25.58 27.42
CA MET A 1 14.37 25.06 26.06
C MET A 1 14.28 23.53 26.04
N ILE A 2 15.21 22.82 26.68
CA ILE A 2 15.21 21.35 26.78
C ILE A 2 13.94 20.79 27.49
N GLU A 3 13.46 21.43 28.56
CA GLU A 3 12.22 21.02 29.25
C GLU A 3 10.97 21.04 28.34
N LYS A 4 10.85 22.03 27.44
CA LYS A 4 9.73 22.12 26.50
C LYS A 4 9.74 20.97 25.50
N ILE A 5 10.93 20.51 25.09
CA ILE A 5 11.11 19.38 24.16
C ILE A 5 10.77 18.07 24.88
N GLN A 6 11.20 17.89 26.14
CA GLN A 6 10.82 16.73 26.94
C GLN A 6 9.31 16.63 27.13
N GLN A 7 8.64 17.74 27.51
CA GLN A 7 7.18 17.77 27.62
C GLN A 7 6.49 17.49 26.28
N PHE A 8 7.02 18.00 25.17
CA PHE A 8 6.48 17.72 23.83
C PHE A 8 6.55 16.23 23.48
N LEU A 9 7.70 15.57 23.70
CA LEU A 9 7.85 14.13 23.46
C LEU A 9 6.94 13.29 24.35
N GLU A 10 6.80 13.68 25.62
CA GLU A 10 5.91 12.98 26.57
C GLU A 10 4.44 13.10 26.15
N ASN A 11 4.03 14.28 25.65
CA ASN A 11 2.70 14.50 25.10
C ASN A 11 2.47 13.73 23.79
N VAL A 12 3.46 13.69 22.88
CA VAL A 12 3.38 12.89 21.64
C VAL A 12 3.27 11.41 21.96
N GLN A 13 4.03 10.90 22.95
CA GLN A 13 3.91 9.50 23.38
C GLN A 13 2.52 9.19 23.95
N LYS A 14 1.93 10.12 24.73
CA LYS A 14 0.56 9.98 25.26
C LYS A 14 -0.50 9.99 24.16
N GLU A 15 -0.34 10.80 23.11
CA GLU A 15 -1.24 10.79 21.95
C GLU A 15 -1.04 9.54 21.08
N MET A 16 0.20 9.09 20.88
CA MET A 16 0.50 7.84 20.16
C MET A 16 -0.07 6.60 20.85
N ALA A 17 -0.20 6.62 22.18
CA ALA A 17 -0.86 5.56 22.94
C ALA A 17 -2.39 5.50 22.71
N LYS A 18 -3.01 6.59 22.25
CA LYS A 18 -4.43 6.62 21.87
C LYS A 18 -4.67 6.14 20.43
N VAL A 19 -3.61 5.96 19.64
CA VAL A 19 -3.73 5.46 18.28
C VAL A 19 -4.05 3.97 18.34
N THR A 20 -5.24 3.62 17.88
CA THR A 20 -5.66 2.22 17.74
C THR A 20 -4.93 1.61 16.56
N TRP A 21 -3.90 0.82 16.84
CA TRP A 21 -3.23 0.04 15.80
C TRP A 21 -4.13 -1.10 15.35
N PRO A 22 -4.24 -1.33 14.03
CA PRO A 22 -5.00 -2.44 13.49
C PRO A 22 -4.42 -3.77 13.99
N THR A 23 -5.29 -4.76 14.12
CA THR A 23 -4.87 -6.11 14.51
C THR A 23 -4.05 -6.77 13.39
N LYS A 24 -3.21 -7.75 13.75
CA LYS A 24 -2.41 -8.50 12.76
C LYS A 24 -3.26 -9.11 11.65
N GLU A 25 -4.50 -9.48 11.97
CA GLU A 25 -5.47 -10.05 11.03
C GLU A 25 -5.99 -9.00 10.04
N GLU A 26 -6.36 -7.80 10.50
CA GLU A 26 -6.79 -6.70 9.63
C GLU A 26 -5.68 -6.24 8.67
N LEU A 27 -4.43 -6.23 9.15
CA LEU A 27 -3.25 -5.94 8.34
C LEU A 27 -3.04 -6.99 7.25
N LEU A 28 -3.19 -8.27 7.59
CA LEU A 28 -3.07 -9.37 6.64
C LEU A 28 -4.20 -9.32 5.61
N ASN A 29 -5.45 -9.15 6.05
CA ASN A 29 -6.61 -9.07 5.16
C ASN A 29 -6.49 -7.91 4.18
N SER A 30 -6.07 -6.74 4.67
CA SER A 30 -5.84 -5.56 3.82
C SER A 30 -4.71 -5.80 2.81
N SER A 31 -3.63 -6.47 3.23
CA SER A 31 -2.52 -6.81 2.34
C SER A 31 -2.92 -7.83 1.27
N ILE A 32 -3.73 -8.84 1.62
CA ILE A 32 -4.23 -9.86 0.68
C ILE A 32 -5.07 -9.20 -0.41
N ILE A 33 -5.97 -8.27 -0.05
CA ILE A 33 -6.79 -7.55 -1.02
C ILE A 33 -5.90 -6.80 -2.01
N VAL A 34 -4.89 -6.08 -1.52
CA VAL A 34 -3.94 -5.35 -2.37
C VAL A 34 -3.20 -6.29 -3.32
N VAL A 35 -2.74 -7.45 -2.83
CA VAL A 35 -2.06 -8.46 -3.66
C VAL A 35 -2.97 -8.98 -4.77
N VAL A 36 -4.22 -9.31 -4.45
CA VAL A 36 -5.20 -9.79 -5.45
C VAL A 36 -5.45 -8.74 -6.53
N VAL A 37 -5.69 -7.50 -6.13
CA VAL A 37 -5.93 -6.38 -7.06
C VAL A 37 -4.69 -6.14 -7.93
N SER A 38 -3.50 -6.16 -7.34
CA SER A 38 -2.24 -6.02 -8.08
C SER A 38 -2.08 -7.10 -9.14
N ILE A 39 -2.38 -8.37 -8.81
CA ILE A 39 -2.31 -9.49 -9.77
C ILE A 39 -3.31 -9.29 -10.91
N MET A 40 -4.53 -8.83 -10.62
CA MET A 40 -5.51 -8.52 -11.66
C MET A 40 -5.00 -7.46 -12.63
N PHE A 41 -4.40 -6.38 -12.13
CA PHE A 41 -3.80 -5.34 -12.98
C PHE A 41 -2.62 -5.87 -13.78
N THR A 42 -1.75 -6.69 -13.18
CA THR A 42 -0.62 -7.31 -13.88
C THR A 42 -1.11 -8.15 -15.07
N LEU A 43 -2.13 -8.99 -14.87
CA LEU A 43 -2.71 -9.78 -15.96
C LEU A 43 -3.33 -8.88 -17.03
N TYR A 44 -4.09 -7.86 -16.63
CA TYR A 44 -4.71 -6.93 -17.58
C TYR A 44 -3.68 -6.24 -18.47
N ILE A 45 -2.62 -5.68 -17.88
CA ILE A 45 -1.55 -5.00 -18.62
C ILE A 45 -0.83 -6.00 -19.53
N PHE A 46 -0.52 -7.20 -19.02
CA PHE A 46 0.12 -8.25 -19.81
C PHE A 46 -0.69 -8.62 -21.06
N PHE A 47 -2.01 -8.78 -20.94
CA PHE A 47 -2.88 -9.04 -22.09
C PHE A 47 -2.94 -7.85 -23.05
N ALA A 48 -3.01 -6.63 -22.53
CA ALA A 48 -3.02 -5.43 -23.35
C ALA A 48 -1.73 -5.31 -24.17
N ASP A 49 -0.57 -5.49 -23.54
CA ASP A 49 0.74 -5.48 -24.19
C ASP A 49 0.83 -6.57 -25.26
N PHE A 50 0.40 -7.80 -24.93
CA PHE A 50 0.40 -8.91 -25.89
C PHE A 50 -0.45 -8.63 -27.13
N ILE A 51 -1.67 -8.11 -26.94
CA ILE A 51 -2.57 -7.76 -28.06
C ILE A 51 -1.97 -6.64 -28.90
N ILE A 52 -1.46 -5.58 -28.26
CA ILE A 52 -0.88 -4.43 -28.96
C ILE A 52 0.37 -4.85 -29.73
N SER A 53 1.29 -5.59 -29.11
CA SER A 53 2.51 -6.07 -29.78
C SER A 53 2.18 -6.94 -30.98
N HIS A 54 1.22 -7.87 -30.84
CA HIS A 54 0.84 -8.74 -31.95
C HIS A 54 0.11 -8.00 -33.08
N LEU A 55 -0.72 -7.01 -32.75
CA LEU A 55 -1.36 -6.14 -33.75
C LEU A 55 -0.34 -5.29 -34.51
N VAL A 56 0.67 -4.76 -33.82
CA VAL A 56 1.73 -3.97 -34.45
C VAL A 56 2.59 -4.85 -35.37
N GLU A 57 2.94 -6.07 -34.95
CA GLU A 57 3.67 -7.04 -35.76
C GLU A 57 2.86 -7.51 -36.99
N PHE A 58 1.53 -7.60 -36.88
CA PHE A 58 0.69 -7.93 -38.03
C PHE A 58 0.56 -6.77 -39.03
N LEU A 59 0.62 -5.52 -38.56
CA LEU A 59 0.45 -4.32 -39.40
C LEU A 59 1.73 -3.88 -40.12
N TYR A 60 2.91 -4.24 -39.61
CA TYR A 60 4.22 -3.83 -40.14
C TYR A 60 4.94 -5.01 -40.80
#